data_AF-A0A534S8W9-F1
#
_entry.id   AF-A0A534S8W9-F1
#
_cell.length_a   1.000
_cell.length_b   1.000
_cell.length_c   1.000
_cell.angle_alpha   90.00
_cell.angle_beta   90.00
_cell.angle_gamma   90.00
#
_symmetry.space_group_name_H-M   'P 1'
#
loop_
_entity.id
_entity.type
_entity.pdbx_description
1 polymer ?
#
loop_
_entity_poly.entity_id
_entity_poly.type
_entity_poly.pdbx_seq_one_letter_code
_entity_poly.pdbx_strand_id
1 'polypeptide(L)'
;MMIGLDIDGVLANFITPFLQMLERRTGRGSIDPASVTDPNFMQHPFLTKEIVLECMEAVSYDPEFWRTLAPLPTPEQWQALDQIAGDHDIVFITHRWVRDTYDISQVTCDWLRYHGVADPIVHFTQDKKSVLVRELNIGLFVDDRHENCQDVATETDALVLMPHRPYNQEFDHPRVRRIQQLDELFDYLSDK
;
A
#
# COMPACT_ATOMS: atom_id res chain seq x y z
N MET A 1 8.10 6.61 18.16
CA MET A 1 7.17 7.55 17.45
C MET A 1 6.08 6.73 16.79
N MET A 2 4.97 7.32 16.34
CA MET A 2 3.97 6.56 15.58
C MET A 2 4.29 6.55 14.08
N ILE A 3 4.30 5.36 13.49
CA ILE A 3 4.61 5.08 12.09
C ILE A 3 3.35 4.53 11.41
N GLY A 4 2.95 5.16 10.30
CA GLY A 4 1.84 4.71 9.46
C GLY A 4 2.34 4.09 8.17
N LEU A 5 1.97 2.84 7.91
CA LEU A 5 2.34 2.13 6.68
C LEU A 5 1.09 1.83 5.85
N ASP A 6 1.10 2.19 4.57
CA ASP A 6 0.22 1.54 3.62
C ASP A 6 0.57 0.05 3.46
N ILE A 7 -0.37 -0.72 2.93
CA ILE A 7 -0.20 -2.15 2.68
C ILE A 7 0.00 -2.41 1.18
N ASP A 8 -0.94 -1.99 0.34
CA ASP A 8 -1.03 -2.46 -1.06
C ASP A 8 -0.19 -1.58 -1.98
N GLY A 9 0.99 -2.07 -2.35
CA GLY A 9 2.00 -1.26 -3.04
C GLY A 9 3.16 -0.85 -2.13
N VAL A 10 3.06 -1.05 -0.81
CA VAL A 10 4.20 -0.91 0.13
C VAL A 10 4.67 -2.27 0.65
N LEU A 11 3.76 -3.05 1.23
CA LEU A 11 4.04 -4.35 1.85
C LEU A 11 3.53 -5.53 1.02
N ALA A 12 2.44 -5.36 0.29
CA ALA A 12 1.77 -6.39 -0.49
C ALA A 12 1.82 -6.05 -1.99
N ASN A 13 2.13 -7.04 -2.82
CA ASN A 13 2.12 -6.90 -4.28
C ASN A 13 0.70 -7.01 -4.81
N PHE A 14 -0.02 -5.89 -4.80
CA PHE A 14 -1.36 -5.79 -5.38
C PHE A 14 -1.35 -5.83 -6.91
N ILE A 15 -0.36 -5.18 -7.53
CA ILE A 15 -0.34 -4.94 -8.98
C ILE A 15 -0.36 -6.25 -9.78
N THR A 16 0.53 -7.19 -9.48
CA THR A 16 0.65 -8.42 -10.29
C THR A 16 -0.66 -9.22 -10.37
N PRO A 17 -1.31 -9.63 -9.25
CA PRO A 17 -2.56 -10.37 -9.33
C PRO A 17 -3.73 -9.52 -9.85
N PHE A 18 -3.73 -8.20 -9.63
CA PHE A 18 -4.75 -7.32 -10.20
C PHE A 18 -4.66 -7.26 -11.74
N LEU A 19 -3.44 -7.18 -12.29
CA LEU A 19 -3.22 -7.26 -13.73
C LEU A 19 -3.73 -8.58 -14.31
N GLN A 20 -3.49 -9.71 -13.66
CA GLN A 20 -4.05 -11.00 -14.10
C GLN A 20 -5.59 -11.02 -14.11
N MET A 21 -6.24 -10.26 -13.23
CA MET A 21 -7.70 -10.08 -13.28
C MET A 21 -8.11 -9.28 -14.52
N LEU A 22 -7.41 -8.17 -14.80
CA LEU A 22 -7.64 -7.32 -15.97
C LEU A 22 -7.40 -8.08 -17.28
N GLU A 23 -6.34 -8.90 -17.35
CA GLU A 23 -6.03 -9.78 -18.49
C GLU A 23 -7.18 -10.75 -18.77
N ARG A 24 -7.67 -11.43 -17.72
CA ARG A 24 -8.81 -12.36 -17.83
C ARG A 24 -10.08 -11.64 -18.28
N ARG A 25 -10.33 -10.43 -17.77
CA ARG A 25 -11.52 -9.63 -18.11
C ARG A 25 -11.50 -9.11 -19.54
N THR A 26 -10.32 -8.70 -20.03
CA THR A 26 -10.15 -8.10 -21.37
C THR A 26 -9.94 -9.14 -22.47
N GLY A 27 -9.32 -10.29 -22.15
CA GLY A 27 -8.92 -11.30 -23.13
C GLY A 27 -7.84 -10.83 -24.12
N ARG A 28 -7.12 -9.74 -23.82
CA ARG A 28 -6.19 -9.06 -24.75
C ARG A 28 -4.72 -9.45 -24.58
N GLY A 29 -4.44 -10.50 -23.81
CA GLY A 29 -3.09 -10.98 -23.53
C GLY A 29 -2.52 -10.41 -22.23
N SER A 30 -1.27 -10.76 -21.93
CA SER A 30 -0.59 -10.39 -20.69
C SER A 30 -0.24 -8.90 -20.64
N ILE A 31 -0.41 -8.28 -19.48
CA ILE A 31 -0.02 -6.90 -19.18
C ILE A 31 1.28 -6.96 -18.37
N ASP A 32 2.35 -6.38 -18.90
CA ASP A 32 3.61 -6.25 -18.18
C ASP A 32 3.44 -5.28 -17.00
N PRO A 33 3.71 -5.67 -15.74
CA PRO A 33 3.67 -4.74 -14.60
C PRO A 33 4.51 -3.48 -14.79
N ALA A 34 5.62 -3.56 -15.52
CA ALA A 34 6.47 -2.40 -15.80
C ALA A 34 5.81 -1.38 -16.75
N SER A 35 4.77 -1.78 -17.48
CA SER A 35 3.99 -0.88 -18.37
C SER A 35 2.94 -0.06 -17.63
N VAL A 36 2.64 -0.39 -16.36
CA VAL A 36 1.70 0.38 -15.53
C VAL A 36 2.39 1.63 -15.03
N THR A 37 2.20 2.72 -15.76
CA THR A 37 2.81 4.03 -15.51
C THR A 37 1.86 5.02 -14.84
N ASP A 38 0.62 4.61 -14.58
CA ASP A 38 -0.36 5.40 -13.84
C ASP A 38 -1.12 4.52 -12.82
N PRO A 39 -1.39 5.02 -11.60
CA PRO A 39 -1.99 4.22 -10.53
C PRO A 39 -3.47 3.91 -10.77
N ASN A 40 -4.10 4.58 -11.75
CA ASN A 40 -5.51 4.38 -12.09
C ASN A 40 -5.69 3.49 -13.33
N PHE A 41 -4.59 2.96 -13.90
CA PHE A 41 -4.55 2.12 -15.10
C PHE A 41 -5.14 2.76 -16.38
N MET A 42 -5.33 4.08 -16.38
CA MET A 42 -6.01 4.83 -17.43
C MET A 42 -5.12 5.13 -18.64
N GLN A 43 -3.79 5.05 -18.50
CA GLN A 43 -2.85 5.26 -19.59
C GLN A 43 -2.58 3.98 -20.39
N HIS A 44 -3.06 2.83 -19.91
CA HIS A 44 -2.86 1.56 -20.59
C HIS A 44 -3.80 1.42 -21.81
N PRO A 45 -3.30 1.09 -23.02
CA PRO A 45 -4.05 1.20 -24.28
C PRO A 45 -5.29 0.29 -24.40
N PHE A 46 -5.40 -0.69 -23.51
CA PHE A 46 -6.44 -1.72 -23.56
C PHE A 46 -7.37 -1.69 -22.34
N LEU A 47 -7.13 -0.78 -21.40
CA LEU A 47 -7.94 -0.65 -20.19
C LEU A 47 -8.88 0.55 -20.32
N THR A 48 -10.09 0.35 -19.85
CA THR A 48 -11.09 1.40 -19.71
C THR A 48 -11.39 1.59 -18.24
N LYS A 49 -11.90 2.76 -17.87
CA LYS A 49 -12.31 3.04 -16.50
C LYS A 49 -13.32 2.00 -16.01
N GLU A 50 -14.26 1.62 -16.86
CA GLU A 50 -15.32 0.65 -16.56
C GLU A 50 -14.72 -0.73 -16.23
N ILE A 51 -13.79 -1.22 -17.05
CA ILE A 51 -13.11 -2.50 -16.79
C ILE A 51 -12.33 -2.47 -15.47
N VAL A 52 -11.59 -1.38 -15.22
CA VAL A 52 -10.80 -1.23 -13.99
C VAL A 52 -11.73 -1.22 -12.77
N LEU A 53 -12.83 -0.47 -12.82
CA LEU A 53 -13.82 -0.41 -11.74
C LEU A 53 -14.49 -1.76 -11.49
N GLU A 54 -14.91 -2.47 -12.54
CA GLU A 54 -15.50 -3.81 -12.43
C GLU A 54 -14.53 -4.80 -11.78
N CYS A 55 -13.27 -4.82 -12.22
CA CYS A 55 -12.25 -5.70 -11.66
C CYS A 55 -11.93 -5.34 -10.21
N MET A 56 -11.86 -4.06 -9.89
CA MET A 56 -11.61 -3.56 -8.55
C MET A 56 -12.76 -3.92 -7.60
N GLU A 57 -14.01 -3.79 -8.06
CA GLU A 57 -15.18 -4.25 -7.32
C GLU A 57 -15.14 -5.76 -7.10
N ALA A 58 -14.89 -6.55 -8.15
CA ALA A 58 -14.80 -8.01 -8.04
C ALA A 58 -13.74 -8.45 -7.02
N VAL A 59 -12.54 -7.88 -7.09
CA VAL A 59 -11.43 -8.16 -6.16
C VAL A 59 -11.79 -7.76 -4.73
N SER A 60 -12.49 -6.66 -4.55
CA SER A 60 -12.90 -6.22 -3.20
C SER A 60 -13.89 -7.17 -2.53
N TYR A 61 -14.57 -8.06 -3.28
CA TYR A 61 -15.44 -9.10 -2.76
C TYR A 61 -14.77 -10.49 -2.66
N ASP A 62 -13.51 -10.60 -3.07
CA ASP A 62 -12.75 -11.85 -3.10
C ASP A 62 -11.76 -11.92 -1.92
N PRO A 63 -12.08 -12.63 -0.82
CA PRO A 63 -11.16 -12.76 0.31
C PRO A 63 -9.86 -13.49 -0.06
N GLU A 64 -9.89 -14.41 -1.04
CA GLU A 64 -8.72 -15.20 -1.41
C GLU A 64 -7.70 -14.35 -2.17
N PHE A 65 -8.16 -13.40 -2.98
CA PHE A 65 -7.29 -12.40 -3.60
C PHE A 65 -6.40 -11.71 -2.55
N TRP A 66 -6.99 -11.23 -1.45
CA TRP A 66 -6.25 -10.52 -0.41
C TRP A 66 -5.36 -11.43 0.43
N ARG A 67 -5.78 -12.69 0.68
CA ARG A 67 -5.00 -13.68 1.43
C ARG A 67 -3.75 -14.14 0.70
N THR A 68 -3.77 -14.13 -0.63
CA THR A 68 -2.72 -14.71 -1.47
C THR A 68 -1.76 -13.68 -2.06
N LEU A 69 -1.91 -12.40 -1.71
CA LEU A 69 -0.98 -11.37 -2.14
C LEU A 69 0.44 -11.74 -1.71
N ALA A 70 1.37 -11.71 -2.67
CA ALA A 70 2.78 -11.93 -2.37
C ALA A 70 3.33 -10.73 -1.58
N PRO A 71 4.21 -10.95 -0.59
CA PRO A 71 4.87 -9.85 0.10
C PRO A 71 5.85 -9.14 -0.85
N LEU A 72 5.94 -7.83 -0.73
CA LEU A 72 7.01 -7.02 -1.33
C LEU A 72 8.29 -7.03 -0.47
N PRO A 73 8.23 -6.96 0.88
CA PRO A 73 9.42 -7.05 1.71
C PRO A 73 10.00 -8.47 1.74
N THR A 74 11.32 -8.57 1.86
CA THR A 74 12.01 -9.83 2.12
C THR A 74 11.75 -10.30 3.57
N PRO A 75 12.01 -11.58 3.89
CA PRO A 75 11.92 -12.07 5.27
C PRO A 75 12.75 -11.25 6.27
N GLU A 76 13.93 -10.78 5.87
CA GLU A 76 14.80 -9.93 6.68
C GLU A 76 14.17 -8.55 6.94
N GLN A 77 13.51 -7.98 5.94
CA GLN A 77 12.79 -6.70 6.09
C GLN A 77 11.56 -6.84 7.01
N TRP A 78 10.87 -7.97 6.96
CA TRP A 78 9.80 -8.27 7.92
C TRP A 78 10.33 -8.41 9.35
N GLN A 79 11.48 -9.05 9.54
CA GLN A 79 12.14 -9.10 10.86
C GLN A 79 12.58 -7.71 11.34
N ALA A 80 13.11 -6.87 10.45
CA ALA A 80 13.48 -5.50 10.79
C ALA A 80 12.24 -4.68 11.20
N LEU A 81 11.11 -4.86 10.49
CA LEU A 81 9.83 -4.23 10.85
C LEU A 81 9.35 -4.65 12.25
N ASP A 82 9.44 -5.94 12.59
CA ASP A 82 9.09 -6.45 13.92
C ASP A 82 10.04 -5.92 15.00
N GLN A 83 11.34 -5.80 14.71
CA GLN A 83 12.31 -5.24 15.65
C GLN A 83 12.02 -3.77 15.98
N ILE A 84 11.73 -2.94 14.98
CA ILE A 84 11.43 -1.52 15.23
C ILE A 84 10.08 -1.32 15.92
N ALA A 85 9.17 -2.30 15.87
CA ALA A 85 7.91 -2.27 16.62
C ALA A 85 8.13 -2.31 18.15
N GLY A 86 9.33 -2.68 18.63
CA GLY A 86 9.70 -2.57 20.03
C GLY A 86 9.95 -1.13 20.51
N ASP A 87 10.37 -0.24 19.60
CA ASP A 87 10.72 1.15 19.91
C ASP A 87 9.71 2.17 19.34
N HIS A 88 8.82 1.73 18.45
CA HIS A 88 7.87 2.56 17.73
C HIS A 88 6.49 1.89 17.64
N ASP A 89 5.44 2.71 17.71
CA ASP A 89 4.07 2.25 17.48
C ASP A 89 3.82 2.20 15.97
N ILE A 90 3.51 1.02 15.43
CA ILE A 90 3.26 0.81 14.01
C ILE A 90 1.77 0.58 13.79
N VAL A 91 1.18 1.39 12.90
CA VAL A 91 -0.19 1.23 12.43
C VAL A 91 -0.20 1.07 10.91
N PHE A 92 -1.11 0.24 10.41
CA PHE A 92 -1.29 0.03 8.98
C PHE A 92 -2.54 0.77 8.51
N ILE A 93 -2.47 1.48 7.39
CA ILE A 93 -3.58 2.26 6.85
C ILE A 93 -3.83 1.86 5.40
N THR A 94 -5.00 1.31 5.10
CA THR A 94 -5.31 0.78 3.77
C THR A 94 -6.65 1.28 3.23
N HIS A 95 -6.76 1.34 1.90
CA HIS A 95 -8.01 1.61 1.17
C HIS A 95 -8.80 0.35 0.81
N ARG A 96 -8.45 -0.82 1.34
CA ARG A 96 -9.28 -2.03 1.18
C ARG A 96 -10.71 -1.76 1.63
N TRP A 97 -11.69 -2.12 0.80
CA TRP A 97 -13.10 -1.93 1.12
C TRP A 97 -13.57 -2.91 2.19
N VAL A 98 -14.30 -2.38 3.17
CA VAL A 98 -15.10 -3.21 4.08
C VAL A 98 -16.32 -3.70 3.32
N ARG A 99 -16.47 -5.03 3.25
CA ARG A 99 -17.63 -5.70 2.66
C ARG A 99 -18.45 -6.40 3.74
N ASP A 100 -19.70 -6.71 3.41
CA ASP A 100 -20.64 -7.45 4.25
C ASP A 100 -20.51 -8.97 4.11
N THR A 101 -19.81 -9.44 3.07
CA THR A 101 -19.67 -10.87 2.75
C THR A 101 -18.55 -11.58 3.49
N TYR A 102 -17.53 -10.85 3.96
CA TYR A 102 -16.44 -11.38 4.78
C TYR A 102 -15.76 -10.27 5.58
N ASP A 103 -15.03 -10.66 6.62
CA ASP A 103 -14.26 -9.72 7.44
C ASP A 103 -12.88 -9.46 6.82
N ILE A 104 -12.75 -8.33 6.12
CA ILE A 104 -11.47 -7.89 5.53
C ILE A 104 -10.43 -7.52 6.61
N SER A 105 -10.88 -7.13 7.81
CA SER A 105 -10.00 -6.83 8.93
C SER A 105 -9.28 -8.10 9.37
N GLN A 106 -10.04 -9.17 9.62
CA GLN A 106 -9.47 -10.47 9.95
C GLN A 106 -8.51 -10.97 8.86
N VAL A 107 -8.91 -10.90 7.58
CA VAL A 107 -8.07 -11.32 6.46
C VAL A 107 -6.75 -10.55 6.40
N THR A 108 -6.79 -9.24 6.57
CA THR A 108 -5.60 -8.39 6.49
C THR A 108 -4.69 -8.59 7.69
N CYS A 109 -5.25 -8.68 8.91
CA CYS A 109 -4.49 -8.95 10.13
C CYS A 109 -3.84 -10.33 10.09
N ASP A 110 -4.53 -11.36 9.59
CA ASP A 110 -3.96 -12.71 9.46
C ASP A 110 -2.83 -12.75 8.43
N TRP A 111 -2.96 -12.01 7.32
CA TRP A 111 -1.89 -11.86 6.34
C TRP A 111 -0.65 -11.18 6.95
N LEU A 112 -0.83 -10.11 7.72
CA LEU A 112 0.27 -9.43 8.42
C LEU A 112 0.94 -10.34 9.47
N ARG A 113 0.15 -11.08 10.25
CA ARG A 113 0.66 -12.07 11.23
C ARG A 113 1.43 -13.19 10.57
N TYR A 114 0.94 -13.68 9.43
CA TYR A 114 1.63 -14.70 8.64
C TYR A 114 3.04 -14.25 8.23
N HIS A 115 3.22 -12.96 7.97
CA HIS A 115 4.51 -12.35 7.63
C HIS A 115 5.35 -11.89 8.84
N GLY A 116 4.88 -12.09 10.07
CA GLY A 116 5.66 -11.86 11.28
C GLY A 116 5.26 -10.64 12.12
N VAL A 117 4.20 -9.91 11.74
CA VAL A 117 3.68 -8.81 12.58
C VAL A 117 2.84 -9.40 13.71
N ALA A 118 3.34 -9.38 14.95
CA ALA A 118 2.69 -10.07 16.07
C ALA A 118 1.27 -9.53 16.39
N ASP A 119 1.12 -8.21 16.53
CA ASP A 119 -0.14 -7.56 16.89
C ASP A 119 -0.49 -6.40 15.93
N PRO A 120 -0.97 -6.71 14.70
CA PRO A 120 -1.20 -5.68 13.70
C PRO A 120 -2.40 -4.78 14.07
N ILE A 121 -2.17 -3.47 14.10
CA ILE A 121 -3.23 -2.45 14.21
C ILE A 121 -3.52 -1.91 12.81
N VAL A 122 -4.69 -2.25 12.27
CA VAL A 122 -5.06 -1.89 10.89
C VAL A 122 -6.26 -0.94 10.87
N HIS A 123 -6.10 0.19 10.18
CA HIS A 123 -7.15 1.16 9.91
C HIS A 123 -7.58 1.09 8.43
N PHE A 124 -8.86 0.87 8.22
CA PHE A 124 -9.49 0.87 6.89
C PHE A 124 -10.17 2.22 6.66
N THR A 125 -9.85 2.89 5.54
CA THR A 125 -10.48 4.16 5.18
C THR A 125 -10.83 4.21 3.70
N GLN A 126 -11.87 4.96 3.37
CA GLN A 126 -12.24 5.33 2.00
C GLN A 126 -12.15 6.85 1.79
N ASP A 127 -11.71 7.57 2.82
CA ASP A 127 -11.40 9.00 2.81
C ASP A 127 -9.87 9.19 2.74
N LYS A 128 -9.43 10.45 2.63
CA LYS A 128 -8.01 10.82 2.63
C LYS A 128 -7.27 10.24 3.84
N LYS A 129 -6.16 9.55 3.60
CA LYS A 129 -5.28 9.06 4.68
C LYS A 129 -4.68 10.17 5.54
N SER A 130 -4.59 11.40 5.02
CA SER A 130 -4.13 12.58 5.80
C SER A 130 -4.98 12.82 7.06
N VAL A 131 -6.26 12.47 7.05
CA VAL A 131 -7.16 12.58 8.20
C VAL A 131 -6.68 11.65 9.32
N LEU A 132 -6.52 10.36 9.03
CA LEU A 132 -6.03 9.37 10.00
C LEU A 132 -4.60 9.69 10.47
N VAL A 133 -3.72 10.10 9.55
CA VAL A 133 -2.34 10.49 9.90
C VAL A 133 -2.32 11.64 10.91
N ARG A 134 -3.23 12.61 10.79
CA ARG A 134 -3.37 13.70 11.75
C ARG A 134 -3.99 13.24 13.07
N GLU A 135 -5.10 12.51 13.01
CA GLU A 135 -5.85 12.06 14.19
C GLU A 135 -5.03 11.14 15.09
N LEU A 136 -4.23 10.26 14.49
CA LEU A 136 -3.36 9.33 15.19
C LEU A 136 -1.99 9.95 15.52
N ASN A 137 -1.73 11.20 15.11
CA ASN A 137 -0.46 11.90 15.30
C ASN A 137 0.74 11.09 14.76
N ILE A 138 0.58 10.54 13.56
CA ILE A 138 1.61 9.76 12.87
C ILE A 138 2.74 10.70 12.45
N GLY A 139 3.95 10.40 12.92
CA GLY A 139 5.15 11.21 12.67
C GLY A 139 5.91 10.80 11.40
N LEU A 140 5.71 9.57 10.93
CA LEU A 140 6.26 9.06 9.67
C LEU A 140 5.20 8.24 8.94
N PHE A 141 4.97 8.55 7.67
CA PHE A 141 3.99 7.87 6.81
C PHE A 141 4.66 7.31 5.55
N VAL A 142 4.32 6.07 5.17
CA VAL A 142 4.82 5.40 3.97
C VAL A 142 3.66 4.96 3.08
N ASP A 143 3.64 5.41 1.83
CA ASP A 143 2.59 5.06 0.85
C ASP A 143 3.18 5.20 -0.56
N ASP A 144 2.79 4.34 -1.50
CA ASP A 144 3.25 4.40 -2.89
C ASP A 144 2.36 5.29 -3.78
N ARG A 145 1.14 5.57 -3.34
CA ARG A 145 0.15 6.34 -4.09
C ARG A 145 0.40 7.83 -3.92
N HIS A 146 0.72 8.49 -5.04
CA HIS A 146 1.09 9.90 -5.05
C HIS A 146 0.04 10.85 -4.46
N GLU A 147 -1.26 10.61 -4.66
CA GLU A 147 -2.28 11.49 -4.06
C GLU A 147 -2.28 11.39 -2.52
N ASN A 148 -2.11 10.18 -1.95
CA ASN A 148 -2.02 9.99 -0.50
C ASN A 148 -0.78 10.70 0.05
N CYS A 149 0.38 10.51 -0.59
CA CYS A 149 1.62 11.16 -0.18
C CYS A 149 1.54 12.69 -0.28
N GLN A 150 0.90 13.22 -1.32
CA GLN A 150 0.71 14.66 -1.47
C GLN A 150 -0.22 15.22 -0.40
N ASP A 151 -1.34 14.56 -0.12
CA ASP A 151 -2.31 15.00 0.88
C ASP A 151 -1.68 15.01 2.28
N VAL A 152 -0.99 13.94 2.68
CA VAL A 152 -0.22 13.91 3.94
C VAL A 152 0.89 14.96 3.91
N ALA A 153 1.63 14.97 2.81
CA ALA A 153 2.57 15.95 2.30
C ALA A 153 2.19 17.43 2.47
N THR A 154 0.90 17.73 2.54
CA THR A 154 0.36 19.09 2.50
C THR A 154 -0.32 19.42 3.82
N GLU A 155 -1.06 18.47 4.37
CA GLU A 155 -2.00 18.74 5.45
C GLU A 155 -1.51 18.29 6.84
N THR A 156 -0.32 17.69 6.95
CA THR A 156 0.28 17.26 8.22
C THR A 156 1.76 17.63 8.31
N ASP A 157 2.36 17.39 9.48
CA ASP A 157 3.79 17.53 9.75
C ASP A 157 4.56 16.21 9.66
N ALA A 158 3.90 15.13 9.23
CA ALA A 158 4.53 13.82 9.11
C ALA A 158 5.64 13.85 8.07
N LEU A 159 6.74 13.14 8.34
CA LEU A 159 7.68 12.77 7.29
C LEU A 159 6.99 11.78 6.35
N VAL A 160 7.02 12.02 5.04
CA VAL A 160 6.43 11.11 4.06
C VAL A 160 7.54 10.43 3.26
N LEU A 161 7.54 9.10 3.29
CA LEU A 161 8.37 8.28 2.43
C LEU A 161 7.50 7.64 1.33
N MET A 162 7.99 7.64 0.09
CA MET A 162 7.32 7.02 -1.05
C MET A 162 8.21 5.96 -1.68
N PRO A 163 7.88 4.67 -1.60
CA PRO A 163 8.63 3.64 -2.28
C PRO A 163 8.50 3.76 -3.80
N HIS A 164 9.58 3.48 -4.50
CA HIS A 164 9.63 3.52 -5.95
C HIS A 164 8.69 2.48 -6.57
N ARG A 165 7.78 2.93 -7.43
CA ARG A 165 6.92 2.08 -8.27
C ARG A 165 6.89 2.61 -9.71
N PRO A 166 6.63 1.74 -10.72
CA PRO A 166 6.53 2.19 -12.11
C PRO A 166 5.53 3.34 -12.33
N TYR A 167 4.41 3.34 -11.60
CA TYR A 167 3.33 4.30 -11.75
C TYR A 167 3.46 5.61 -10.96
N ASN A 168 4.51 5.78 -10.15
CA ASN A 168 4.68 6.99 -9.35
C ASN A 168 5.94 7.80 -9.73
N GLN A 169 6.61 7.45 -10.83
CA GLN A 169 7.91 8.02 -11.22
C GLN A 169 7.88 9.52 -11.54
N GLU A 170 6.78 10.00 -12.13
CA GLU A 170 6.64 11.41 -12.52
C GLU A 170 6.27 12.33 -11.36
N PHE A 171 5.92 11.77 -10.19
CA PHE A 171 5.55 12.55 -9.03
C PHE A 171 6.77 13.13 -8.33
N ASP A 172 6.72 14.44 -8.07
CA ASP A 172 7.71 15.18 -7.30
C ASP A 172 7.00 16.11 -6.30
N HIS A 173 7.50 16.13 -5.07
CA HIS A 173 6.97 17.01 -4.02
C HIS A 173 8.08 17.30 -2.98
N PRO A 174 8.31 18.56 -2.59
CA PRO A 174 9.47 18.94 -1.77
C PRO A 174 9.49 18.34 -0.35
N ARG A 175 8.34 17.88 0.15
CA ARG A 175 8.19 17.21 1.46
C ARG A 175 8.02 15.69 1.38
N VAL A 176 8.08 15.10 0.19
CA VAL A 176 8.00 13.64 0.02
C VAL A 176 9.38 13.11 -0.35
N ARG A 177 9.92 12.23 0.48
CA ARG A 177 11.20 11.58 0.23
C ARG A 177 10.96 10.26 -0.49
N ARG A 178 11.57 10.07 -1.66
CA ARG A 178 11.51 8.79 -2.36
C ARG A 178 12.50 7.80 -1.74
N ILE A 179 12.09 6.55 -1.61
CA ILE A 179 12.94 5.42 -1.22
C ILE A 179 12.87 4.35 -2.32
N GLN A 180 13.97 3.67 -2.58
CA GLN A 180 14.05 2.56 -3.53
C GLN A 180 13.69 1.23 -2.86
N GLN A 181 14.11 1.07 -1.60
CA GLN A 181 13.92 -0.14 -0.80
C GLN A 181 13.31 0.23 0.54
N LEU A 182 12.61 -0.72 1.17
CA LEU A 182 12.08 -0.52 2.52
C LEU A 182 13.20 -0.36 3.55
N ASP A 183 14.42 -0.85 3.27
CA ASP A 183 15.59 -0.71 4.16
C ASP A 183 15.90 0.74 4.53
N GLU A 184 15.66 1.69 3.62
CA GLU A 184 15.88 3.11 3.86
C GLU A 184 14.95 3.69 4.94
N LEU A 185 13.80 3.05 5.20
CA LEU A 185 12.96 3.37 6.37
C LEU A 185 13.70 3.00 7.65
N PHE A 186 14.27 1.79 7.73
CA PHE A 186 14.95 1.28 8.92
C PHE A 186 16.24 2.06 9.21
N ASP A 187 17.00 2.41 8.16
CA ASP A 187 18.17 3.27 8.29
C ASP A 187 17.79 4.65 8.86
N TYR A 188 16.70 5.25 8.36
CA TYR A 188 16.23 6.54 8.88
C TYR A 188 15.82 6.48 10.35
N LEU A 189 15.22 5.38 10.79
CA LEU A 189 14.79 5.20 12.18
C LEU A 189 15.96 4.90 13.11
N SER A 190 17.00 4.23 12.62
CA SER A 190 18.21 3.90 13.40
C SER A 190 19.09 5.12 13.68
N ASP A 191 19.03 6.14 12.82
CA ASP A 191 19.80 7.39 12.94
C ASP A 191 19.18 8.42 13.91
N LYS A 192 18.04 8.11 14.54
CA LYS A 192 17.29 9.02 15.42
C LYS A 192 17.19 8.56 16.86
#